data_AF-A0A4Y4DMR5-F1
#
_entry.id   AF-A0A4Y4DMR5-F1
#
_cell.length_a   1.000
_cell.length_b   1.000
_cell.length_c   1.000
_cell.angle_alpha   90.00
_cell.angle_beta   90.00
_cell.angle_gamma   90.00
#
_symmetry.space_group_name_H-M   'P 1'
#
loop_
_entity.id
_entity.type
_entity.pdbx_description
1 polymer ?
#
loop_
_entity_poly.entity_id
_entity_poly.type
_entity_poly.pdbx_seq_one_letter_code
_entity_poly.pdbx_strand_id
1 'polypeptide(L)'
;MAAARGAGARRVVVVGPDSSGTLADEVVREEPEFAGPLAAIAAGLGEVRSGWTMVLACDLQHPVQLASAVASGFTQEALAGDGVVLQDADGRTQWLAGIYSSQRLRQLCTSLGADIINAPVRRVLGELKLERLPVDNETSSDIDTPQALASARLSERKNMGQYLPPEALEAWLEAASETLELDPEQVDIKVVLDVAKHVAHEVARPAAPLSTFLLGLAVGSGNGELAEQAAVLIERAHRWADEHPEEA
;
A
#
# COMPACT_ATOMS: atom_id res chain seq x y z
N MET A 1 -7.28 14.08 -4.66
CA MET A 1 -7.76 15.03 -5.69
C MET A 1 -7.51 16.49 -5.29
N ALA A 2 -8.10 17.01 -4.20
CA ALA A 2 -7.90 18.41 -3.76
C ALA A 2 -6.43 18.77 -3.57
N ALA A 3 -5.64 17.87 -2.97
CA ALA A 3 -4.19 18.03 -2.82
C ALA A 3 -3.46 18.24 -4.16
N ALA A 4 -3.69 17.36 -5.14
CA ALA A 4 -3.08 17.48 -6.46
C ALA A 4 -3.44 18.81 -7.14
N ARG A 5 -4.72 19.21 -7.09
CA ARG A 5 -5.17 20.50 -7.66
C ARG A 5 -4.55 21.69 -6.92
N GLY A 6 -4.48 21.63 -5.59
CA GLY A 6 -3.83 22.64 -4.76
C GLY A 6 -2.34 22.79 -5.07
N ALA A 7 -1.68 21.69 -5.46
CA ALA A 7 -0.30 21.67 -5.91
C ALA A 7 -0.11 22.05 -7.39
N GLY A 8 -1.17 22.49 -8.09
CA GLY A 8 -1.10 23.00 -9.46
C GLY A 8 -1.41 21.98 -10.56
N ALA A 9 -1.87 20.78 -10.23
CA ALA A 9 -2.31 19.80 -11.24
C ALA A 9 -3.57 20.30 -11.97
N ARG A 10 -3.46 20.44 -13.30
CA ARG A 10 -4.57 20.90 -14.16
C ARG A 10 -5.57 19.79 -14.48
N ARG A 11 -5.08 18.56 -14.65
CA ARG A 11 -5.89 17.35 -14.85
C ARG A 11 -5.56 16.35 -13.74
N VAL A 12 -6.57 15.77 -13.13
CA VAL A 12 -6.47 14.75 -12.09
C VAL A 12 -7.17 13.50 -12.60
N VAL A 13 -6.38 12.45 -12.83
CA VAL A 13 -6.85 11.11 -13.19
C VAL A 13 -6.80 10.26 -11.93
N VAL A 14 -7.89 9.58 -11.61
CA VAL A 14 -7.93 8.58 -10.55
C VAL A 14 -7.92 7.21 -11.20
N VAL A 15 -7.10 6.30 -10.68
CA VAL A 15 -7.05 4.92 -11.15
C VAL A 15 -7.64 4.01 -10.08
N GLY A 16 -8.69 3.28 -10.43
CA GLY A 16 -9.46 2.46 -9.50
C GLY A 16 -10.88 2.16 -10.02
N PRO A 17 -11.75 1.55 -9.19
CA PRO A 17 -13.13 1.25 -9.61
C PRO A 17 -13.92 2.54 -9.88
N ASP A 18 -14.94 2.47 -10.74
CA ASP A 18 -15.77 3.62 -11.18
C ASP A 18 -16.38 4.44 -10.03
N SER A 19 -16.57 3.83 -8.86
CA SER A 19 -17.00 4.53 -7.64
C SER A 19 -15.96 5.47 -7.05
N SER A 20 -14.71 5.42 -7.54
CA SER A 20 -13.58 6.21 -7.06
C SER A 20 -13.57 7.58 -7.71
N GLY A 21 -13.40 8.64 -6.92
CA GLY A 21 -12.99 9.92 -7.48
C GLY A 21 -14.08 10.71 -8.21
N THR A 22 -15.24 10.93 -7.57
CA THR A 22 -16.34 11.75 -8.13
C THR A 22 -15.98 13.18 -8.53
N LEU A 23 -14.80 13.68 -8.15
CA LEU A 23 -14.27 15.01 -8.48
C LEU A 23 -13.03 14.96 -9.39
N ALA A 24 -12.69 13.78 -9.89
CA ALA A 24 -11.60 13.58 -10.84
C ALA A 24 -12.05 14.05 -12.22
N ASP A 25 -11.08 14.44 -13.05
CA ASP A 25 -11.38 14.74 -14.46
C ASP A 25 -11.59 13.46 -15.26
N GLU A 26 -10.97 12.35 -14.83
CA GLU A 26 -11.20 11.01 -15.35
C GLU A 26 -11.02 9.97 -14.25
N VAL A 27 -11.76 8.88 -14.40
CA VAL A 27 -11.56 7.64 -13.64
C VAL A 27 -11.26 6.55 -14.64
N VAL A 28 -10.12 5.89 -14.49
CA VAL A 28 -9.71 4.76 -15.33
C VAL A 28 -9.37 3.57 -14.44
N ARG A 29 -9.21 2.41 -15.03
CA ARG A 29 -8.78 1.21 -14.33
C ARG A 29 -7.68 0.51 -15.09
N GLU A 30 -6.74 -0.07 -14.36
CA GLU A 30 -5.75 -0.97 -14.94
C GLU A 30 -6.40 -2.23 -15.48
N GLU A 31 -5.80 -2.78 -16.55
CA GLU A 31 -6.20 -4.08 -17.07
C GLU A 31 -5.01 -5.05 -17.14
N PRO A 32 -5.13 -6.27 -16.58
CA PRO A 32 -6.29 -6.78 -15.83
C PRO A 32 -6.50 -6.05 -14.49
N GLU A 33 -7.75 -6.01 -14.00
CA GLU A 33 -8.06 -5.48 -12.66
C GLU A 33 -7.12 -6.07 -11.59
N PHE A 34 -6.66 -5.23 -10.66
CA PHE A 34 -5.73 -5.63 -9.58
C PHE A 34 -4.31 -6.01 -10.05
N ALA A 35 -3.90 -5.63 -11.27
CA ALA A 35 -2.53 -5.79 -11.76
C ALA A 35 -1.47 -4.96 -11.01
N GLY A 36 -1.86 -4.21 -9.99
CA GLY A 36 -0.97 -3.54 -9.05
C GLY A 36 -0.61 -2.09 -9.43
N PRO A 37 0.16 -1.40 -8.57
CA PRO A 37 0.31 0.05 -8.67
C PRO A 37 1.05 0.53 -9.92
N LEU A 38 1.96 -0.28 -10.48
CA LEU A 38 2.65 0.08 -11.71
C LEU A 38 1.72 -0.01 -12.94
N ALA A 39 0.88 -1.05 -13.01
CA ALA A 39 -0.15 -1.16 -14.04
C ALA A 39 -1.17 -0.02 -13.92
N ALA A 40 -1.54 0.37 -12.70
CA ALA A 40 -2.38 1.54 -12.45
C ALA A 40 -1.75 2.84 -12.97
N ILE A 41 -0.46 3.09 -12.70
CA ILE A 41 0.25 4.23 -13.28
C ILE A 41 0.21 4.21 -14.81
N ALA A 42 0.46 3.05 -15.43
CA ALA A 42 0.44 2.93 -16.89
C ALA A 42 -0.94 3.21 -17.49
N ALA A 43 -2.02 2.71 -16.87
CA ALA A 43 -3.39 3.01 -17.27
C ALA A 43 -3.70 4.50 -17.16
N GLY A 44 -3.37 5.13 -16.02
CA GLY A 44 -3.55 6.57 -15.81
C GLY A 44 -2.76 7.42 -16.81
N LEU A 45 -1.55 7.01 -17.18
CA LEU A 45 -0.71 7.72 -18.17
C LEU A 45 -1.33 7.75 -19.57
N GLY A 46 -2.26 6.85 -19.91
CA GLY A 46 -3.03 6.91 -21.16
C GLY A 46 -3.84 8.21 -21.28
N GLU A 47 -4.28 8.74 -20.14
CA GLU A 47 -5.05 9.98 -20.05
C GLU A 47 -4.19 11.23 -19.86
N VAL A 48 -2.89 11.10 -19.59
CA VAL A 48 -2.03 12.26 -19.34
C VAL A 48 -1.34 12.73 -20.61
N ARG A 49 -1.54 14.01 -20.96
CA ARG A 49 -0.91 14.67 -22.11
C ARG A 49 0.16 15.68 -21.74
N SER A 50 0.27 16.06 -20.46
CA SER A 50 1.33 16.94 -19.97
C SER A 50 2.70 16.25 -20.04
N GLY A 51 3.75 17.04 -20.23
CA GLY A 51 5.14 16.55 -20.20
C GLY A 51 5.56 15.96 -18.86
N TRP A 52 4.91 16.40 -17.77
CA TRP A 52 5.17 15.98 -16.40
C TRP A 52 3.88 15.48 -15.74
N THR A 53 4.01 14.43 -14.93
CA THR A 53 2.92 13.79 -14.20
C THR A 53 3.27 13.69 -12.73
N MET A 54 2.40 14.20 -11.86
CA MET A 54 2.48 13.93 -10.44
C MET A 54 1.78 12.61 -10.13
N VAL A 55 2.47 11.69 -9.47
CA VAL A 55 1.89 10.43 -9.00
C VAL A 55 1.78 10.50 -7.48
N LEU A 56 0.55 10.33 -6.98
CA LEU A 56 0.21 10.34 -5.56
C LEU A 56 -0.57 9.06 -5.24
N ALA A 57 -0.19 8.36 -4.18
CA ALA A 57 -1.04 7.31 -3.61
C ALA A 57 -2.35 7.92 -3.05
N CYS A 58 -3.42 7.13 -3.04
CA CYS A 58 -4.72 7.60 -2.55
C CYS A 58 -4.84 7.55 -1.01
N ASP A 59 -3.92 6.87 -0.35
CA ASP A 59 -3.86 6.61 1.09
C ASP A 59 -2.74 7.39 1.80
N LEU A 60 -2.17 8.40 1.15
CA LEU A 60 -1.18 9.29 1.77
C LEU A 60 -1.74 9.90 3.07
N GLN A 61 -0.95 9.89 4.14
CA GLN A 61 -1.34 10.44 5.44
C GLN A 61 -1.51 11.97 5.40
N HIS A 62 -0.62 12.66 4.67
CA HIS A 62 -0.58 14.13 4.56
C HIS A 62 -0.61 14.58 3.09
N PRO A 63 -1.70 14.29 2.34
CA PRO A 63 -1.70 14.40 0.89
C PRO A 63 -1.47 15.84 0.40
N VAL A 64 -1.99 16.84 1.12
CA VAL A 64 -1.82 18.26 0.75
C VAL A 64 -0.37 18.70 0.95
N GLN A 65 0.21 18.39 2.10
CA GLN A 65 1.59 18.73 2.43
C GLN A 65 2.56 18.05 1.48
N LEU A 66 2.40 16.74 1.24
CA LEU A 66 3.28 15.98 0.36
C LEU A 66 3.16 16.45 -1.10
N ALA A 67 1.94 16.70 -1.59
CA ALA A 67 1.76 17.23 -2.94
C ALA A 67 2.40 18.63 -3.08
N SER A 68 2.26 19.49 -2.07
CA SER A 68 2.90 20.80 -2.05
C SER A 68 4.42 20.71 -1.98
N ALA A 69 4.96 19.80 -1.16
CA ALA A 69 6.41 19.60 -1.03
C ALA A 69 7.02 19.12 -2.36
N VAL A 70 6.38 18.15 -3.01
CA VAL A 70 6.81 17.67 -4.34
C VAL A 70 6.75 18.79 -5.38
N ALA A 71 5.68 19.58 -5.40
CA ALA A 71 5.54 20.67 -6.37
C ALA A 71 6.56 21.80 -6.13
N SER A 72 6.78 22.19 -4.87
CA SER A 72 7.75 23.23 -4.52
C SER A 72 9.20 22.79 -4.75
N GLY A 73 9.50 21.50 -4.55
CA GLY A 73 10.82 20.92 -4.80
C GLY A 73 11.07 20.53 -6.26
N PHE A 74 10.16 20.83 -7.18
CA PHE A 74 10.37 20.58 -8.61
C PHE A 74 11.18 21.71 -9.26
N THR A 75 12.50 21.55 -9.24
CA THR A 75 13.52 22.54 -9.65
C THR A 75 13.92 22.43 -11.13
N GLN A 76 14.85 23.29 -11.57
CA GLN A 76 15.45 23.19 -12.93
C GLN A 76 16.31 21.92 -13.08
N GLU A 77 16.92 21.48 -11.99
CA GLU A 77 17.70 20.24 -11.92
C GLU A 77 16.81 19.02 -12.12
N ALA A 78 15.65 18.98 -11.46
CA ALA A 78 14.62 17.96 -11.67
C ALA A 78 14.08 17.97 -13.11
N LEU A 79 13.92 19.15 -13.72
CA LEU A 79 13.54 19.31 -15.13
C LEU A 79 14.59 18.79 -16.11
N ALA A 80 15.88 18.90 -15.78
CA ALA A 80 16.99 18.37 -16.57
C ALA A 80 17.18 16.85 -16.37
N GLY A 81 16.59 16.28 -15.31
CA GLY A 81 16.48 14.85 -15.07
C GLY A 81 15.15 14.27 -15.56
N ASP A 82 14.72 13.19 -14.91
CA ASP A 82 13.45 12.53 -15.19
C ASP A 82 12.38 12.81 -14.11
N GLY A 83 12.67 13.70 -13.16
CA GLY A 83 11.71 14.13 -12.15
C GLY A 83 12.27 14.22 -10.73
N VAL A 84 11.36 14.23 -9.77
CA VAL A 84 11.62 14.36 -8.34
C VAL A 84 10.73 13.42 -7.54
N VAL A 85 11.26 12.87 -6.45
CA VAL A 85 10.56 11.94 -5.57
C VAL A 85 10.84 12.25 -4.11
N LEU A 86 9.85 12.07 -3.24
CA LEU A 86 10.06 12.23 -1.80
C LEU A 86 10.90 11.09 -1.23
N GLN A 87 11.69 11.42 -0.22
CA GLN A 87 12.47 10.49 0.57
C GLN A 87 12.21 10.80 2.04
N ASP A 88 11.82 9.78 2.82
CA ASP A 88 11.57 9.97 4.25
C ASP A 88 12.88 10.08 5.05
N ALA A 89 12.74 10.36 6.35
CA ALA A 89 13.85 10.52 7.28
C ALA A 89 14.75 9.27 7.39
N ASP A 90 14.21 8.08 7.11
CA ASP A 90 14.96 6.81 7.10
C ASP A 90 15.68 6.57 5.77
N GLY A 91 15.61 7.52 4.83
CA GLY A 91 16.21 7.41 3.51
C GLY A 91 15.40 6.53 2.55
N ARG A 92 14.18 6.12 2.90
CA ARG A 92 13.35 5.30 2.00
C ARG A 92 12.63 6.19 1.00
N THR A 93 12.65 5.76 -0.26
CA THR A 93 12.01 6.49 -1.35
C THR A 93 10.52 6.24 -1.40
N GLN A 94 9.74 7.31 -1.37
CA GLN A 94 8.28 7.31 -1.48
C GLN A 94 7.88 7.39 -2.96
N TRP A 95 8.01 6.27 -3.67
CA TRP A 95 7.79 6.18 -5.12
C TRP A 95 6.42 6.69 -5.61
N LEU A 96 5.39 6.63 -4.77
CA LEU A 96 4.05 7.13 -5.08
C LEU A 96 3.79 8.53 -4.51
N ALA A 97 4.85 9.33 -4.36
CA ALA A 97 4.80 10.75 -4.02
C ALA A 97 5.92 11.49 -4.78
N GLY A 98 5.67 11.81 -6.05
CA GLY A 98 6.67 12.44 -6.92
C GLY A 98 6.10 13.04 -8.19
N ILE A 99 6.92 13.84 -8.87
CA ILE A 99 6.66 14.34 -10.23
C ILE A 99 7.64 13.67 -11.18
N TYR A 100 7.14 13.13 -12.28
CA TYR A 100 7.89 12.30 -13.21
C TYR A 100 7.69 12.76 -14.65
N SER A 101 8.71 12.54 -15.48
CA SER A 101 8.59 12.74 -16.92
C SER A 101 7.56 11.77 -17.51
N SER A 102 6.44 12.30 -18.02
CA SER A 102 5.35 11.48 -18.56
C SER A 102 5.79 10.68 -19.78
N GLN A 103 6.76 11.20 -20.54
CA GLN A 103 7.30 10.52 -21.72
C GLN A 103 8.13 9.30 -21.30
N ARG A 104 9.02 9.48 -20.32
CA ARG A 104 9.94 8.42 -19.86
C ARG A 104 9.17 7.31 -19.13
N LEU A 105 8.22 7.69 -18.28
CA LEU A 105 7.32 6.72 -17.66
C LEU A 105 6.59 5.86 -18.69
N ARG A 106 5.99 6.49 -19.72
CA ARG A 106 5.30 5.73 -20.79
C ARG A 106 6.25 4.80 -21.53
N GLN A 107 7.45 5.26 -21.89
CA GLN A 107 8.45 4.43 -22.58
C GLN A 107 8.81 3.18 -21.76
N LEU A 108 9.12 3.36 -20.48
CA LEU A 108 9.51 2.26 -19.60
C LEU A 108 8.34 1.30 -19.33
N CYS A 109 7.14 1.82 -19.05
CA CYS A 109 5.94 0.98 -18.88
C CYS A 109 5.63 0.19 -20.16
N THR A 110 5.75 0.82 -21.34
CA THR A 110 5.53 0.15 -22.63
C THR A 110 6.58 -0.94 -22.88
N SER A 111 7.83 -0.72 -22.49
CA SER A 111 8.90 -1.71 -22.67
C SER A 111 8.72 -2.98 -21.83
N LEU A 112 7.97 -2.91 -20.73
CA LEU A 112 7.63 -4.08 -19.92
C LEU A 112 6.54 -4.94 -20.56
N GLY A 113 5.63 -4.35 -21.35
CA GLY A 113 4.52 -5.10 -21.94
C GLY A 113 3.72 -5.88 -20.89
N ALA A 114 3.60 -7.21 -21.07
CA ALA A 114 2.89 -8.09 -20.13
C ALA A 114 3.56 -8.18 -18.74
N ASP A 115 4.87 -7.94 -18.64
CA ASP A 115 5.61 -8.02 -17.37
C ASP A 115 5.27 -6.88 -16.40
N ILE A 116 4.36 -5.97 -16.77
CA ILE A 116 3.90 -4.89 -15.89
C ILE A 116 2.96 -5.40 -14.77
N ILE A 117 2.32 -6.54 -14.98
CA ILE A 117 1.37 -7.13 -14.04
C ILE A 117 2.10 -7.54 -12.76
N ASN A 118 1.62 -7.03 -11.62
CA ASN A 118 2.20 -7.22 -10.28
C ASN A 118 3.66 -6.77 -10.14
N ALA A 119 4.21 -6.06 -11.13
CA ALA A 119 5.56 -5.55 -11.05
C ALA A 119 5.65 -4.42 -10.01
N PRO A 120 6.71 -4.41 -9.17
CA PRO A 120 6.87 -3.36 -8.19
C PRO A 120 7.21 -2.04 -8.88
N VAL A 121 6.65 -0.93 -8.40
CA VAL A 121 6.84 0.41 -9.01
C VAL A 121 8.32 0.81 -9.12
N ARG A 122 9.16 0.35 -8.18
CA ARG A 122 10.61 0.56 -8.20
C ARG A 122 11.29 0.03 -9.47
N ARG A 123 10.70 -0.94 -10.16
CA ARG A 123 11.23 -1.53 -11.40
C ARG A 123 11.29 -0.50 -12.53
N VAL A 124 10.33 0.41 -12.58
CA VAL A 124 10.30 1.50 -13.58
C VAL A 124 10.84 2.79 -12.97
N LEU A 125 10.32 3.18 -11.81
CA LEU A 125 10.67 4.47 -11.21
C LEU A 125 12.12 4.52 -10.73
N GLY A 126 12.72 3.38 -10.39
CA GLY A 126 14.13 3.30 -10.02
C GLY A 126 15.11 3.46 -11.18
N GLU A 127 14.66 3.35 -12.43
CA GLU A 127 15.49 3.58 -13.62
C GLU A 127 15.55 5.07 -14.01
N LEU A 128 14.66 5.89 -13.45
CA LEU A 128 14.59 7.31 -13.72
C LEU A 128 15.71 8.07 -12.99
N LYS A 129 16.26 9.09 -13.64
CA LYS A 129 17.19 10.03 -13.00
C LYS A 129 16.39 11.04 -12.16
N LEU A 130 16.11 10.65 -10.91
CA LEU A 130 15.29 11.44 -9.99
C LEU A 130 16.13 12.20 -8.96
N GLU A 131 15.74 13.44 -8.73
CA GLU A 131 16.14 14.18 -7.53
C GLU A 131 15.33 13.66 -6.33
N ARG A 132 15.99 13.53 -5.17
CA ARG A 132 15.38 13.05 -3.93
C ARG A 132 15.14 14.24 -3.01
N LEU A 133 13.89 14.47 -2.66
CA LEU A 133 13.51 15.52 -1.71
C LEU A 133 13.36 14.90 -0.32
N PRO A 134 14.26 15.22 0.63
CA PRO A 134 14.07 14.78 2.00
C PRO A 134 12.84 15.46 2.59
N VAL A 135 11.95 14.68 3.18
CA VAL A 135 10.87 15.14 4.03
C VAL A 135 11.10 14.59 5.43
N ASP A 136 11.15 15.48 6.40
CA ASP A 136 11.21 15.14 7.81
C ASP A 136 9.81 14.70 8.28
N ASN A 137 9.76 13.62 9.07
CA ASN A 137 8.53 13.23 9.76
C ASN A 137 8.12 14.27 10.84
N GLU A 138 8.95 15.30 11.07
CA GLU A 138 8.80 16.33 12.10
C GLU A 138 8.44 17.73 11.58
N THR A 139 8.19 17.95 10.28
CA THR A 139 7.39 19.12 9.82
C THR A 139 5.90 18.97 10.15
N SER A 140 5.64 18.44 11.34
CA SER A 140 4.40 18.53 12.13
C SER A 140 4.46 19.70 13.13
N SER A 141 5.51 20.52 13.16
CA SER A 141 5.66 21.65 14.09
C SER A 141 5.69 23.01 13.41
N ASP A 142 4.63 23.36 12.69
CA ASP A 142 4.03 24.68 12.84
C ASP A 142 2.69 24.71 12.10
N ILE A 143 1.61 24.93 12.85
CA ILE A 143 0.45 25.79 12.55
C ILE A 143 -0.67 25.44 13.53
N ASP A 144 -0.94 26.40 14.41
CA ASP A 144 -2.07 26.49 15.34
C ASP A 144 -3.41 26.18 14.66
N THR A 145 -4.14 25.17 15.14
CA THR A 145 -5.61 25.21 15.15
C THR A 145 -6.19 24.22 16.18
N PRO A 146 -7.21 24.59 16.99
CA PRO A 146 -7.86 23.72 17.98
C PRO A 146 -8.43 22.38 17.43
N GLN A 147 -8.52 22.20 16.11
CA GLN A 147 -8.91 20.94 15.47
C GLN A 147 -7.83 19.83 15.52
N ALA A 148 -6.58 20.14 15.87
CA ALA A 148 -5.48 19.16 15.89
C ALA A 148 -5.53 18.16 17.06
N LEU A 149 -6.08 18.55 18.22
CA LEU A 149 -6.15 17.69 19.42
C LEU A 149 -7.09 16.48 19.27
N ALA A 150 -8.13 16.58 18.44
CA ALA A 150 -9.03 15.46 18.15
C ALA A 150 -8.41 14.45 17.16
N SER A 151 -7.52 14.92 16.28
CA SER A 151 -6.92 14.13 15.20
C SER A 151 -5.71 13.32 15.68
N ALA A 152 -4.94 13.83 16.64
CA ALA A 152 -3.79 13.14 17.24
C ALA A 152 -4.18 11.81 17.92
N ARG A 153 -5.32 11.77 18.61
CA ARG A 153 -5.84 10.55 19.27
C ARG A 153 -6.35 9.49 18.28
N LEU A 154 -6.64 9.86 17.03
CA LEU A 154 -7.05 8.95 15.96
C LEU A 154 -5.84 8.46 15.13
N SER A 155 -4.79 9.27 15.01
CA SER A 155 -3.53 8.91 14.34
C SER A 155 -2.70 7.89 15.10
N GLU A 156 -2.67 7.95 16.44
CA GLU A 156 -2.06 6.90 17.28
C GLU A 156 -2.69 5.52 17.04
N ARG A 157 -4.00 5.47 16.72
CA ARG A 157 -4.73 4.23 16.43
C ARG A 157 -4.47 3.65 15.04
N LYS A 158 -4.06 4.48 14.06
CA LYS A 158 -3.81 4.04 12.67
C LYS A 158 -2.38 3.58 12.43
N ASN A 159 -1.39 4.18 13.09
CA ASN A 159 0.03 3.79 12.94
C ASN A 159 0.35 2.41 13.54
N MET A 160 -0.46 1.92 14.48
CA MET A 160 -0.31 0.56 15.02
C MET A 160 -0.58 -0.53 13.98
N GLY A 161 -1.40 -0.27 12.95
CA GLY A 161 -1.94 -1.33 12.07
C GLY A 161 -1.07 -1.75 10.88
N GLN A 162 0.04 -1.07 10.57
CA GLN A 162 0.82 -1.37 9.35
C GLN A 162 2.13 -2.13 9.58
N TYR A 163 2.77 -2.00 10.74
CA TYR A 163 3.88 -2.86 11.18
C TYR A 163 3.94 -2.82 12.71
N LEU A 164 3.26 -3.75 13.38
CA LEU A 164 3.57 -4.00 14.79
C LEU A 164 4.91 -4.75 14.84
N PRO A 165 5.93 -4.25 15.55
CA PRO A 165 7.08 -5.09 15.89
C PRO A 165 6.60 -6.32 16.70
N PRO A 166 7.35 -7.43 16.74
CA PRO A 166 6.92 -8.67 17.42
C PRO A 166 6.40 -8.43 18.85
N GLU A 167 7.06 -7.54 19.59
CA GLU A 167 6.70 -7.18 20.96
C GLU A 167 5.35 -6.45 21.04
N ALA A 168 4.96 -5.73 19.98
CA ALA A 168 3.68 -5.04 19.93
C ALA A 168 2.53 -5.97 19.53
N LEU A 169 2.80 -7.08 18.82
CA LEU A 169 1.81 -8.13 18.57
C LEU A 169 1.47 -8.91 19.85
N GLU A 170 2.47 -9.19 20.69
CA GLU A 170 2.28 -9.79 22.02
C GLU A 170 1.43 -8.87 22.89
N ALA A 171 1.80 -7.59 22.99
CA ALA A 171 1.02 -6.60 23.75
C ALA A 171 -0.42 -6.43 23.23
N TRP A 172 -0.62 -6.51 21.91
CA TRP A 172 -1.96 -6.48 21.33
C TRP A 172 -2.75 -7.76 21.65
N LEU A 173 -2.13 -8.93 21.55
CA LEU A 173 -2.77 -10.21 21.91
C LEU A 173 -3.22 -10.19 23.37
N GLU A 174 -2.38 -9.71 24.29
CA GLU A 174 -2.74 -9.55 25.71
C GLU A 174 -3.97 -8.65 25.87
N ALA A 175 -3.95 -7.44 25.32
CA ALA A 175 -5.04 -6.48 25.45
C ALA A 175 -6.35 -6.97 24.80
N ALA A 176 -6.26 -7.64 23.65
CA ALA A 176 -7.42 -8.21 22.97
C ALA A 176 -7.98 -9.41 23.74
N SER A 177 -7.12 -10.25 24.32
CA SER A 177 -7.54 -11.42 25.11
C SER A 177 -8.21 -10.98 26.41
N GLU A 178 -7.70 -9.95 27.10
CA GLU A 178 -8.35 -9.37 28.27
C GLU A 178 -9.76 -8.88 27.93
N THR A 179 -9.92 -8.17 26.81
CA THR A 179 -11.22 -7.64 26.36
C THR A 179 -12.23 -8.75 26.05
N LEU A 180 -11.75 -9.89 25.54
CA LEU A 180 -12.57 -11.02 25.15
C LEU A 180 -12.68 -12.10 26.24
N GLU A 181 -12.05 -11.88 27.40
CA GLU A 181 -11.95 -12.84 28.51
C GLU A 181 -11.35 -14.20 28.08
N LEU A 182 -10.31 -14.15 27.24
CA LEU A 182 -9.58 -15.31 26.74
C LEU A 182 -8.20 -15.43 27.38
N ASP A 183 -7.66 -16.65 27.40
CA ASP A 183 -6.29 -16.93 27.83
C ASP A 183 -5.33 -16.73 26.64
N PRO A 184 -4.43 -15.74 26.69
CA PRO A 184 -3.50 -15.47 25.60
C PRO A 184 -2.49 -16.61 25.37
N GLU A 185 -2.22 -17.47 26.36
CA GLU A 185 -1.29 -18.59 26.22
C GLU A 185 -1.81 -19.68 25.25
N GLN A 186 -3.12 -19.66 24.96
CA GLN A 186 -3.74 -20.58 24.00
C GLN A 186 -3.46 -20.22 22.53
N VAL A 187 -2.92 -19.03 22.27
CA VAL A 187 -2.69 -18.51 20.92
C VAL A 187 -1.21 -18.37 20.64
N ASP A 188 -0.66 -19.29 19.86
CA ASP A 188 0.66 -19.13 19.28
C ASP A 188 0.59 -18.20 18.06
N ILE A 189 1.09 -16.96 18.25
CA ILE A 189 1.11 -15.91 17.22
C ILE A 189 1.81 -16.40 15.95
N LYS A 190 2.93 -17.12 16.08
CA LYS A 190 3.71 -17.58 14.94
C LYS A 190 2.93 -18.60 14.13
N VAL A 191 2.26 -19.55 14.78
CA VAL A 191 1.43 -20.57 14.12
C VAL A 191 0.30 -19.92 13.32
N VAL A 192 -0.42 -18.96 13.92
CA VAL A 192 -1.52 -18.27 13.23
C VAL A 192 -1.02 -17.46 12.02
N LEU A 193 0.10 -16.75 12.17
CA LEU A 193 0.70 -15.98 11.09
C LEU A 193 1.27 -16.88 9.98
N ASP A 194 1.83 -18.04 10.32
CA ASP A 194 2.31 -19.01 9.34
C ASP A 194 1.14 -19.56 8.51
N VAL A 195 -0.02 -19.85 9.09
CA VAL A 195 -1.23 -20.24 8.32
C VAL A 195 -1.65 -19.12 7.35
N ALA A 196 -1.77 -17.89 7.86
CA ALA A 196 -2.15 -16.74 7.04
C ALA A 196 -1.16 -16.53 5.88
N LYS A 197 0.13 -16.69 6.14
CA LYS A 197 1.20 -16.59 5.15
C LYS A 197 1.01 -17.63 4.05
N HIS A 198 0.95 -18.93 4.36
CA HIS A 198 0.89 -19.97 3.32
C HIS A 198 -0.39 -19.84 2.48
N VAL A 199 -1.55 -19.64 3.12
CA VAL A 199 -2.82 -19.42 2.42
C VAL A 199 -2.77 -18.20 1.50
N ALA A 200 -2.16 -17.08 1.93
CA ALA A 200 -2.04 -15.90 1.11
C ALA A 200 -1.16 -16.10 -0.14
N HIS A 201 -0.14 -16.96 -0.05
CA HIS A 201 0.78 -17.25 -1.14
C HIS A 201 0.26 -18.34 -2.09
N GLU A 202 -0.51 -19.30 -1.60
CA GLU A 202 -0.84 -20.53 -2.34
C GLU A 202 -2.32 -20.61 -2.74
N VAL A 203 -3.18 -19.78 -2.15
CA VAL A 203 -4.60 -19.71 -2.47
C VAL A 203 -4.93 -18.34 -3.03
N ALA A 204 -4.93 -17.32 -2.18
CA ALA A 204 -5.06 -15.90 -2.54
C ALA A 204 -4.95 -15.05 -1.26
N ARG A 205 -4.47 -13.81 -1.37
CA ARG A 205 -4.37 -12.90 -0.20
C ARG A 205 -5.70 -12.72 0.56
N PRO A 206 -6.88 -12.58 -0.09
CA PRO A 206 -8.16 -12.48 0.61
C PRO A 206 -8.56 -13.74 1.39
N ALA A 207 -7.98 -14.92 1.08
CA ALA A 207 -8.31 -16.18 1.75
C ALA A 207 -7.66 -16.32 3.15
N ALA A 208 -6.61 -15.55 3.43
CA ALA A 208 -5.91 -15.58 4.72
C ALA A 208 -6.80 -15.27 5.93
N PRO A 209 -7.54 -14.14 5.99
CA PRO A 209 -8.43 -13.84 7.12
C PRO A 209 -9.59 -14.84 7.26
N LEU A 210 -10.08 -15.40 6.15
CA LEU A 210 -11.13 -16.42 6.19
C LEU A 210 -10.61 -17.72 6.81
N SER A 211 -9.38 -18.11 6.47
CA SER A 211 -8.77 -19.34 6.95
C SER A 211 -8.39 -19.28 8.42
N THR A 212 -7.86 -18.14 8.89
CA THR A 212 -7.55 -17.96 10.33
C THR A 212 -8.82 -17.86 11.17
N PHE A 213 -9.92 -17.29 10.65
CA PHE A 213 -11.21 -17.32 11.33
C PHE A 213 -11.76 -18.76 11.45
N LEU A 214 -11.69 -19.55 10.37
CA LEU A 214 -12.09 -20.96 10.40
C LEU A 214 -11.22 -21.80 11.35
N LEU A 215 -9.92 -21.54 11.40
CA LEU A 215 -9.00 -22.15 12.36
C LEU A 215 -9.47 -21.88 13.80
N GLY A 216 -9.78 -20.62 14.12
CA GLY A 216 -10.31 -20.23 15.42
C GLY A 216 -11.63 -20.94 15.77
N LEU A 217 -12.55 -21.05 14.81
CA LEU A 217 -13.81 -21.79 15.01
C LEU A 217 -13.58 -23.29 15.24
N ALA A 218 -12.65 -23.90 14.51
CA ALA A 218 -12.31 -25.31 14.66
C ALA A 218 -11.77 -25.59 16.08
N VAL A 219 -10.76 -24.83 16.51
CA VAL A 219 -10.17 -24.94 17.85
C VAL A 219 -11.22 -24.65 18.93
N GLY A 220 -12.00 -23.57 18.78
CA GLY A 220 -13.05 -23.20 19.74
C GLY A 220 -14.21 -24.20 19.83
N SER A 221 -14.41 -25.03 18.81
CA SER A 221 -15.38 -26.14 18.82
C SER A 221 -14.83 -27.44 19.43
N GLY A 222 -13.56 -27.45 19.87
CA GLY A 222 -12.88 -28.64 20.39
C GLY A 222 -12.39 -29.60 19.30
N ASN A 223 -12.32 -29.14 18.03
CA ASN A 223 -11.85 -29.95 16.91
C ASN A 223 -10.32 -29.90 16.79
N GLY A 224 -9.62 -30.43 17.81
CA GLY A 224 -8.15 -30.50 17.86
C GLY A 224 -7.46 -29.24 18.35
N GLU A 225 -6.15 -29.35 18.57
CA GLU A 225 -5.31 -28.24 19.04
C GLU A 225 -4.94 -27.27 17.89
N LEU A 226 -4.59 -26.03 18.25
CA LEU A 226 -4.23 -24.97 17.30
C LEU A 226 -3.16 -25.41 16.30
N ALA A 227 -2.07 -26.02 16.78
CA ALA A 227 -0.96 -26.45 15.94
C ALA A 227 -1.37 -27.57 14.97
N GLU A 228 -2.24 -28.49 15.40
CA GLU A 228 -2.72 -29.59 14.56
C GLU A 228 -3.62 -29.07 13.43
N GLN A 229 -4.59 -28.21 13.77
CA GLN A 229 -5.50 -27.65 12.77
C GLN A 229 -4.80 -26.66 11.83
N ALA A 230 -3.81 -25.94 12.31
CA ALA A 230 -2.95 -25.10 11.49
C ALA A 230 -2.19 -25.94 10.43
N ALA A 231 -1.62 -27.08 10.83
CA ALA A 231 -0.93 -27.98 9.90
C ALA A 231 -1.90 -28.54 8.84
N VAL A 232 -3.13 -28.91 9.23
CA VAL A 232 -4.17 -29.38 8.30
C VAL A 232 -4.53 -28.30 7.27
N LEU A 233 -4.67 -27.03 7.69
CA LEU A 233 -4.99 -25.93 6.80
C LEU A 233 -3.83 -25.59 5.85
N ILE A 234 -2.59 -25.60 6.33
CA ILE A 234 -1.40 -25.38 5.49
C ILE A 234 -1.29 -26.48 4.42
N GLU A 235 -1.46 -27.75 4.80
CA GLU A 235 -1.45 -28.86 3.84
C GLU A 235 -2.61 -28.77 2.84
N ARG A 236 -3.76 -28.23 3.23
CA ARG A 236 -4.85 -27.96 2.29
C ARG A 236 -4.50 -26.85 1.31
N ALA A 237 -3.82 -25.79 1.75
CA ALA A 237 -3.36 -24.69 0.91
C ALA A 237 -2.34 -25.18 -0.12
N HIS A 238 -1.37 -26.00 0.28
CA HIS A 238 -0.40 -26.61 -0.64
C HIS A 238 -1.10 -27.42 -1.73
N ARG A 239 -2.04 -28.30 -1.35
CA ARG A 239 -2.82 -29.08 -2.31
C ARG A 239 -3.70 -28.23 -3.21
N TRP A 240 -4.20 -27.08 -2.72
CA TRP A 240 -4.98 -26.16 -3.55
C TRP A 240 -4.13 -25.63 -4.71
N ALA A 241 -2.89 -25.20 -4.43
CA ALA A 241 -1.96 -24.73 -5.45
C ALA A 241 -1.61 -25.83 -6.47
N ASP A 242 -1.41 -27.07 -6.01
CA ASP A 242 -1.16 -28.22 -6.89
C ASP A 242 -2.36 -28.58 -7.78
N GLU A 243 -3.59 -28.44 -7.25
CA GLU A 243 -4.85 -28.70 -7.96
C GLU A 243 -5.22 -27.57 -8.94
N HIS A 244 -4.75 -26.34 -8.71
CA HIS A 244 -5.10 -25.14 -9.47
C HIS A 244 -3.86 -24.35 -9.96
N PRO A 245 -2.99 -24.97 -10.79
CA PRO A 245 -1.71 -24.36 -11.20
C PRO A 245 -1.86 -23.11 -12.08
N GLU A 246 -3.05 -22.84 -12.64
CA GLU A 246 -3.33 -21.66 -13.46
C GLU A 246 -3.82 -20.45 -12.63
N GLU A 247 -4.14 -20.63 -11.34
CA GLU A 247 -4.69 -19.60 -10.45
C GLU A 247 -3.71 -19.16 -9.33
N ALA A 248 -2.54 -19.80 -9.25
CA ALA A 248 -1.50 -19.54 -8.24
C ALA A 248 -0.52 -18.42 -8.63
#